data_AF-A0A0F9IE07-F1
#
_entry.id   AF-A0A0F9IE07-F1
#
_cell.length_a   1.000
_cell.length_b   1.000
_cell.length_c   1.000
_cell.angle_alpha   90.00
_cell.angle_beta   90.00
_cell.angle_gamma   90.00
#
_symmetry.space_group_name_H-M   'P 1'
#
loop_
_entity.id
_entity.type
_entity.pdbx_description
1 polymer ?
#
loop_
_entity_poly.entity_id
_entity_poly.type
_entity_poly.pdbx_seq_one_letter_code
_entity_poly.pdbx_strand_id
1 'polypeptide(L)' 'MTEPTDSHDYEGAWYAIFLVFAVLFTFTIGTFMLQDYQIDVIYDRVGEMQRQLDCPPGELLVADHDGVEYCLASEESE' A
#
# COMPACT_ATOMS: atom_id res chain seq x y z
N MET A 1 31.92 16.15 43.16
CA MET A 1 30.57 16.39 43.71
C MET A 1 29.62 16.45 42.54
N THR A 2 28.93 15.35 42.25
CA THR A 2 27.79 15.30 41.33
C THR A 2 26.55 15.40 42.19
N GLU A 3 25.77 16.45 41.98
CA GLU A 3 24.49 16.69 42.64
C GLU A 3 23.57 15.48 42.38
N PRO A 4 22.88 14.95 43.41
CA PRO A 4 21.88 13.92 43.18
C PRO A 4 20.76 14.57 42.37
N THR A 5 20.68 14.22 41.09
CA THR A 5 19.62 14.68 40.23
C THR A 5 18.31 14.12 40.75
N ASP A 6 17.49 15.02 41.29
CA ASP A 6 16.16 14.72 41.80
C ASP A 6 15.39 14.03 40.65
N SER A 7 15.05 12.76 40.84
CA SER A 7 14.39 11.94 39.82
C SER A 7 13.05 12.53 39.38
N HIS A 8 12.51 13.45 40.18
CA HIS A 8 11.24 14.11 39.92
C HIS A 8 11.26 15.01 38.67
N ASP A 9 12.41 15.61 38.32
CA ASP A 9 12.53 16.50 37.15
C ASP A 9 12.55 15.72 35.82
N TYR A 10 12.82 14.42 35.85
CA TYR A 10 12.90 13.57 34.67
C TYR A 10 11.59 12.90 34.29
N GLU A 11 10.65 12.72 35.22
CA GLU A 11 9.40 12.01 34.94
C GLU A 11 8.61 12.68 33.81
N GLY A 12 8.49 14.01 33.83
CA GLY A 12 7.83 14.78 32.77
C GLY A 12 8.56 14.66 31.41
N ALA A 13 9.89 14.62 31.42
CA ALA A 13 10.69 14.44 30.22
C ALA A 13 10.50 13.05 29.61
N TRP A 14 10.40 12.00 30.43
CA TRP A 14 10.13 10.64 29.96
C TRP A 14 8.78 10.51 29.28
N TYR A 15 7.72 11.13 29.81
CA TYR A 15 6.42 11.15 29.15
C TYR A 15 6.46 11.89 27.80
N ALA A 16 7.15 13.02 27.73
CA ALA A 16 7.32 13.75 26.48
C ALA A 16 8.07 12.93 25.42
N ILE A 17 9.16 12.26 25.82
CA ILE A 17 9.92 11.35 24.94
C ILE A 17 9.02 10.21 24.45
N PHE A 18 8.29 9.56 25.36
CA PHE A 18 7.38 8.47 25.01
C PHE A 18 6.29 8.92 24.01
N LEU A 19 5.70 10.09 24.22
CA LEU A 19 4.69 10.64 23.31
C LEU A 19 5.27 10.90 21.92
N VAL A 20 6.49 11.46 21.82
CA VAL A 20 7.15 11.67 20.53
C VAL A 20 7.40 10.34 19.83
N PHE A 21 7.88 9.31 20.54
CA PHE A 21 8.07 7.98 19.97
C PHE A 21 6.75 7.34 19.52
N ALA A 22 5.68 7.49 20.31
CA ALA A 22 4.36 6.97 19.94
C ALA A 22 3.81 7.64 18.67
N VAL A 23 3.94 8.97 18.56
CA VAL A 23 3.53 9.72 17.36
C VAL A 23 4.36 9.27 16.15
N LEU A 24 5.69 9.20 16.28
CA LEU A 24 6.56 8.74 15.19
C LEU A 24 6.22 7.31 14.76
N PHE A 25 5.97 6.41 15.71
CA PHE A 25 5.63 5.02 15.45
C PHE A 25 4.28 4.87 14.72
N THR A 26 3.25 5.59 15.17
CA THR A 26 1.94 5.58 14.48
C THR A 26 2.05 6.17 13.08
N PHE A 27 2.86 7.22 12.90
CA PHE A 27 3.10 7.82 11.60
C PHE A 27 3.83 6.85 10.65
N THR A 28 4.89 6.18 11.11
CA THR A 28 5.63 5.22 10.27
C THR A 28 4.75 4.04 9.85
N ILE A 29 3.98 3.45 10.76
CA ILE A 29 3.02 2.39 10.43
C ILE A 29 1.98 2.87 9.42
N GLY A 30 1.41 4.06 9.63
CA GLY A 30 0.43 4.64 8.72
C GLY A 30 0.97 4.83 7.30
N THR A 31 2.20 5.34 7.17
CA THR A 31 2.84 5.50 5.87
C THR A 31 3.16 4.16 5.19
N PHE A 32 3.53 3.13 5.96
CA PHE A 32 3.81 1.81 5.42
C PHE A 32 2.55 1.15 4.86
N MET A 33 1.43 1.22 5.60
CA MET A 33 0.14 0.71 5.12
C MET A 33 -0.33 1.42 3.85
N LEU A 34 -0.12 2.73 3.74
CA LEU A 34 -0.45 3.49 2.52
C LEU A 34 0.41 3.07 1.32
N GLN A 35 1.69 2.78 1.53
CA GLN A 35 2.57 2.28 0.46
C GLN A 35 2.15 0.89 -0.01
N ASP A 36 1.86 -0.03 0.90
CA ASP A 36 1.39 -1.38 0.55
C ASP A 36 0.12 -1.32 -0.32
N TYR A 37 -0.84 -0.47 0.08
CA TYR A 37 -2.08 -0.27 -0.68
C TYR A 37 -1.84 0.26 -2.10
N GLN A 38 -0.87 1.17 -2.28
CA GLN A 38 -0.54 1.68 -3.61
C GLN A 38 0.16 0.64 -4.46
N ILE A 39 1.01 -0.19 -3.85
CA ILE A 39 1.75 -1.24 -4.53
C ILE A 39 0.79 -2.31 -5.05
N ASP A 40 -0.17 -2.76 -4.23
CA ASP A 40 -1.20 -3.72 -4.65
C ASP A 40 -1.99 -3.22 -5.86
N VAL A 41 -2.42 -1.96 -5.85
CA VAL A 41 -3.17 -1.36 -6.96
C VAL A 41 -2.34 -1.28 -8.25
N ILE A 42 -1.03 -0.99 -8.13
CA ILE A 42 -0.15 -0.93 -9.30
C ILE A 42 0.08 -2.34 -9.87
N TYR A 43 0.31 -3.33 -9.03
CA TYR A 43 0.51 -4.72 -9.48
C TYR A 43 -0.73 -5.29 -10.17
N ASP A 44 -1.92 -4.99 -9.67
CA ASP A 44 -3.18 -5.45 -10.27
C ASP A 44 -3.35 -4.88 -11.68
N ARG A 45 -3.12 -3.57 -11.83
CA ARG A 45 -3.24 -2.87 -13.12
C ARG A 45 -2.16 -3.29 -14.13
N VAL A 46 -0.94 -3.54 -13.68
CA VAL A 46 0.13 -4.06 -14.55
C VAL A 46 -0.17 -5.49 -14.99
N GLY A 47 -0.68 -6.33 -14.08
CA GLY A 47 -1.12 -7.68 -14.40
C GLY A 47 -2.20 -7.71 -15.47
N GLU A 48 -3.19 -6.82 -15.37
CA GLU A 48 -4.27 -6.67 -16.37
C GLU A 48 -3.72 -6.25 -17.75
N MET A 49 -2.83 -5.26 -17.81
CA MET A 49 -2.19 -4.85 -19.07
C MET A 49 -1.32 -5.95 -19.68
N GLN A 50 -0.64 -6.74 -18.83
CA GLN A 50 0.21 -7.84 -19.29
C GLN A 50 -0.63 -8.98 -19.88
N ARG A 51 -1.78 -9.30 -19.26
CA ARG A 51 -2.75 -10.27 -19.79
C ARG A 51 -3.42 -9.79 -21.08
N GLN A 52 -3.62 -8.49 -21.24
CA GLN A 52 -4.09 -7.93 -22.51
C GLN A 52 -3.05 -8.05 -23.63
N LEU A 53 -1.76 -8.00 -23.31
CA LEU A 53 -0.67 -8.25 -24.27
C LEU A 53 -0.56 -9.73 -24.69
N ASP A 54 -0.99 -10.66 -23.85
CA ASP A 54 -1.01 -12.09 -24.16
C ASP A 54 -2.15 -12.48 -25.13
N CYS A 55 -3.19 -11.63 -25.26
CA CYS A 55 -4.23 -11.81 -26.28
C CYS A 55 -3.71 -11.45 -27.69
N PRO A 56 -4.18 -12.13 -28.74
CA PRO A 56 -3.86 -11.77 -30.12
C PRO A 56 -4.24 -10.31 -30.44
N PRO A 57 -3.46 -9.61 -31.28
CA PRO A 57 -3.77 -8.23 -31.65
C PRO A 57 -5.13 -8.17 -32.36
N GLY A 58 -6.06 -7.36 -31.82
CA GLY A 58 -7.45 -7.26 -32.30
C GLY A 58 -8.48 -7.97 -31.42
N GLU A 59 -8.02 -8.68 -30.38
CA GLU A 59 -8.88 -9.30 -29.37
C GLU A 59 -8.83 -8.49 -28.05
N LEU A 60 -9.96 -8.47 -27.34
CA LEU A 60 -10.11 -7.83 -26.04
C LEU A 60 -10.16 -8.91 -24.96
N LEU A 61 -9.39 -8.73 -23.89
CA LEU A 61 -9.50 -9.54 -22.68
C LEU A 61 -10.79 -9.16 -21.95
N VAL A 62 -11.67 -10.13 -21.74
CA VAL A 62 -12.92 -9.96 -21.01
C VAL A 62 -12.97 -10.99 -19.89
N ALA A 63 -13.39 -10.58 -18.71
CA ALA A 63 -13.62 -11.47 -17.58
C ALA A 63 -15.14 -11.70 -17.40
N ASP A 64 -15.54 -12.97 -17.25
CA ASP A 64 -16.94 -13.32 -16.95
C ASP A 64 -17.30 -13.03 -15.48
N HIS A 65 -18.58 -13.17 -15.16
CA HIS A 65 -19.13 -13.04 -13.82
C HIS A 65 -18.54 -14.04 -12.80
N ASP A 66 -17.97 -15.14 -13.29
CA ASP A 66 -17.25 -16.16 -12.52
C ASP A 66 -15.73 -15.89 -12.39
N GLY A 67 -15.23 -14.76 -12.93
CA GLY A 67 -13.82 -14.37 -12.87
C GLY A 67 -12.90 -15.12 -13.83
N VAL A 68 -13.47 -15.83 -14.81
CA VAL A 68 -12.70 -16.52 -15.87
C VAL A 68 -12.41 -15.52 -16.99
N GLU A 69 -11.13 -15.39 -17.34
CA GLU A 69 -10.66 -14.49 -18.38
C GLU A 69 -10.60 -15.20 -19.74
N TYR A 70 -11.10 -14.55 -20.79
CA TYR A 70 -11.01 -15.02 -22.17
C TYR A 70 -10.69 -13.86 -23.13
N CYS A 71 -9.96 -14.17 -24.21
CA CYS A 71 -9.76 -13.26 -25.32
C CYS A 71 -10.95 -13.41 -26.28
N LEU A 72 -11.67 -12.32 -26.54
CA LEU A 72 -12.72 -12.26 -27.55
C LEU A 72 -12.24 -11.38 -28.70
N ALA A 73 -12.42 -11.85 -29.93
CA ALA A 73 -12.28 -10.99 -31.10
C ALA A 73 -13.17 -9.77 -30.94
N SER A 74 -12.59 -8.57 -31.13
CA SER A 74 -13.38 -7.37 -31.23
C SER A 74 -14.27 -7.52 -32.45
N GLU A 75 -15.53 -7.93 -32.25
CA GLU A 75 -16.55 -7.84 -33.29
C GLU A 75 -16.75 -6.34 -33.57
N GLU A 76 -16.00 -5.82 -34.55
CA GLU A 76 -16.44 -4.64 -35.27
C GLU A 76 -17.83 -4.97 -35.83
N SER A 77 -18.85 -4.56 -35.08
CA SER A 77 -20.24 -4.59 -35.51
C SER A 77 -20.34 -3.68 -36.73
N GLU A 78 -20.51 -4.29 -37.88
CA GLU A 78 -20.82 -3.64 -39.17
C GLU A 78 -22.11 -2.80 -39.09
#